data_AF-A0A926KS42-F1
#
_entry.id   AF-A0A926KS42-F1
#
_cell.length_a   1.000
_cell.length_b   1.000
_cell.length_c   1.000
_cell.angle_alpha   90.00
_cell.angle_beta   90.00
_cell.angle_gamma   90.00
#
_symmetry.space_group_name_H-M   'P 1'
#
loop_
_entity.id
_entity.type
_entity.pdbx_description
1 polymer ?
#
loop_
_entity_poly.entity_id
_entity_poly.type
_entity_poly.pdbx_seq_one_letter_code
_entity_poly.pdbx_strand_id
1 'polypeptide(L)'
;MIRKLRKQFTLLLILGCLAFAAQVKAEKSVMNPGSIKYEMKAIEVQYAAEFTANPVTSNKKPTVAASVYEAVYNSDPKPIQVMYGVVKLTNENGSQFTEEFIRVSDGVHSARGLSNGGGPIYNANNQVRGQDTEFVTGKKLEGSSVVKDYSEGWKTIRLTRNWDDYGNPGSFTIRFNWDLKGPSDPFFQKLTETTYQIDLSTLRHNGGNQAVKR
;
A
#
# COMPACT_ATOMS: atom_id res chain seq x y z
N MET A 1 -22.84 6.15 73.63
CA MET A 1 -22.71 4.77 74.14
C MET A 1 -23.63 3.87 73.32
N ILE A 2 -23.05 2.91 72.56
CA ILE A 2 -23.64 1.59 72.19
C ILE A 2 -24.85 1.62 71.19
N ARG A 3 -24.94 0.91 70.07
CA ARG A 3 -24.17 -0.18 69.43
C ARG A 3 -24.57 -0.31 67.95
N LYS A 4 -23.63 -0.81 67.16
CA LYS A 4 -23.73 -1.42 65.82
C LYS A 4 -24.78 -2.55 65.77
N LEU A 5 -25.38 -2.83 64.61
CA LEU A 5 -25.39 -4.19 64.05
C LEU A 5 -25.70 -4.22 62.54
N ARG A 6 -24.81 -4.88 61.79
CA ARG A 6 -24.94 -5.32 60.39
C ARG A 6 -25.95 -6.46 60.30
N LYS A 7 -26.60 -6.62 59.14
CA LYS A 7 -26.78 -7.95 58.51
C LYS A 7 -26.61 -7.86 57.01
N GLN A 8 -25.67 -8.66 56.51
CA GLN A 8 -25.42 -8.94 55.11
C GLN A 8 -26.49 -9.90 54.59
N PHE A 9 -26.83 -9.79 53.31
CA PHE A 9 -27.23 -10.94 52.51
C PHE A 9 -26.37 -10.93 51.24
N THR A 10 -25.56 -11.98 51.14
CA THR A 10 -24.73 -12.36 50.01
C THR A 10 -25.44 -13.50 49.29
N LEU A 11 -25.65 -13.38 47.98
CA LEU A 11 -25.86 -14.47 47.00
C LEU A 11 -25.73 -13.80 45.61
N LEU A 12 -24.71 -13.94 44.76
CA LEU A 12 -23.85 -15.06 44.33
C LEU A 12 -24.59 -16.06 43.43
N LEU A 13 -24.62 -15.79 42.12
CA LEU A 13 -24.50 -16.78 41.01
C LEU A 13 -24.27 -16.01 39.68
N ILE A 14 -23.02 -15.81 39.23
CA ILE A 14 -22.22 -16.64 38.29
C ILE A 14 -22.85 -16.77 36.89
N LEU A 15 -22.17 -16.26 35.85
CA LEU A 15 -21.55 -17.02 34.74
C LEU A 15 -21.45 -16.17 33.47
N GLY A 16 -20.24 -16.09 32.92
CA GLY A 16 -20.07 -16.12 31.46
C GLY A 16 -19.92 -14.77 30.76
N CYS A 17 -18.76 -14.14 30.91
CA CYS A 17 -18.11 -13.38 29.83
C CYS A 17 -16.59 -13.43 30.03
N LEU A 18 -16.06 -14.65 30.15
CA LEU A 18 -14.65 -14.92 29.85
C LEU A 18 -14.58 -15.40 28.40
N ALA A 19 -13.51 -14.94 27.73
CA ALA A 19 -13.02 -15.41 26.44
C ALA A 19 -13.73 -14.87 25.18
N PHE A 20 -13.37 -13.65 24.78
CA PHE A 20 -12.91 -13.39 23.40
C PHE A 20 -11.82 -12.30 23.41
N ALA A 21 -10.78 -12.50 24.23
CA ALA A 21 -9.46 -12.05 23.79
C ALA A 21 -9.05 -13.05 22.70
N ALA A 22 -9.44 -12.78 21.46
CA ALA A 22 -8.80 -13.43 20.33
C ALA A 22 -7.32 -13.10 20.48
N GLN A 23 -6.54 -14.07 20.96
CA GLN A 23 -5.12 -14.06 20.77
C GLN A 23 -4.95 -14.01 19.26
N VAL A 24 -4.69 -12.81 18.74
CA VAL A 24 -4.06 -12.63 17.44
C VAL A 24 -2.70 -13.29 17.61
N LYS A 25 -2.69 -14.60 17.42
CA LYS A 25 -1.50 -15.41 17.31
C LYS A 25 -0.77 -14.75 16.15
N ALA A 26 0.27 -13.99 16.46
CA ALA A 26 1.17 -13.44 15.46
C ALA A 26 1.59 -14.64 14.62
N GLU A 27 1.00 -14.74 13.44
CA GLU A 27 1.29 -15.77 12.49
C GLU A 27 2.77 -15.57 12.19
N LYS A 28 3.61 -16.48 12.67
CA LYS A 28 5.02 -16.48 12.30
C LYS A 28 5.02 -16.61 10.79
N SER A 29 5.25 -15.50 10.09
CA SER A 29 5.37 -15.51 8.64
C SER A 29 6.47 -16.52 8.30
N VAL A 30 6.08 -17.68 7.78
CA VAL A 30 7.05 -18.63 7.25
C VAL A 30 7.65 -17.94 6.04
N MET A 31 8.84 -17.39 6.24
CA MET A 31 9.56 -16.66 5.23
C MET A 31 10.08 -17.65 4.19
N ASN A 32 9.73 -17.43 2.92
CA ASN A 32 10.23 -18.24 1.83
C ASN A 32 11.76 -18.11 1.72
N PRO A 33 12.48 -19.16 1.28
CA PRO A 33 13.92 -19.07 1.03
C PRO A 33 14.26 -17.87 0.14
N GLY A 34 15.14 -16.99 0.61
CA GLY A 34 15.54 -15.76 -0.10
C GLY A 34 14.71 -14.51 0.25
N SER A 35 13.67 -14.63 1.08
CA SER A 35 13.01 -13.46 1.66
C SER A 35 13.85 -12.81 2.75
N ILE A 36 13.76 -11.49 2.86
CA ILE A 36 14.48 -10.69 3.85
C ILE A 36 13.48 -9.82 4.61
N LYS A 37 13.59 -9.79 5.93
CA LYS A 37 12.77 -8.96 6.81
C LYS A 37 13.65 -8.01 7.61
N TYR A 38 13.30 -6.74 7.61
CA TYR A 38 13.95 -5.71 8.41
C TYR A 38 12.96 -5.17 9.42
N GLU A 39 13.26 -5.33 10.72
CA GLU A 39 12.47 -4.71 11.78
C GLU A 39 12.74 -3.21 11.84
N MET A 40 11.68 -2.44 12.03
CA MET A 40 11.72 -1.00 12.20
C MET A 40 11.33 -0.67 13.64
N LYS A 41 12.15 0.14 14.29
CA LYS A 41 11.86 0.72 15.59
C LYS A 41 10.67 1.68 15.53
N ALA A 42 10.57 2.43 14.44
CA ALA A 42 9.46 3.35 14.21
C ALA A 42 9.14 3.47 12.71
N ILE A 43 7.85 3.60 12.42
CA ILE A 43 7.29 3.88 11.09
C ILE A 43 6.35 5.07 11.25
N GLU A 44 6.69 6.19 10.60
CA GLU A 44 5.91 7.42 10.67
C GLU A 44 5.39 7.78 9.28
N VAL A 45 4.07 7.88 9.13
CA VAL A 45 3.47 8.37 7.87
C VAL A 45 3.72 9.87 7.77
N GLN A 46 4.52 10.28 6.78
CA GLN A 46 4.82 11.69 6.51
C GLN A 46 3.77 12.32 5.59
N TYR A 47 3.28 11.53 4.65
CA TYR A 47 2.26 11.91 3.68
C TYR A 47 1.47 10.67 3.27
N ALA A 48 0.16 10.83 3.11
CA ALA A 48 -0.68 9.84 2.47
C ALA A 48 -1.76 10.55 1.65
N ALA A 49 -2.07 10.00 0.49
CA ALA A 49 -3.15 10.45 -0.36
C ALA A 49 -3.94 9.27 -0.89
N GLU A 50 -5.24 9.49 -1.03
CA GLU A 50 -6.19 8.59 -1.65
C GLU A 50 -6.83 9.28 -2.85
N PHE A 51 -7.02 8.54 -3.93
CA PHE A 51 -7.65 9.02 -5.15
C PHE A 51 -8.14 7.85 -6.00
N THR A 52 -9.09 8.15 -6.88
CA THR A 52 -9.57 7.23 -7.91
C THR A 52 -8.70 7.37 -9.16
N ALA A 53 -8.34 6.25 -9.77
CA ALA A 53 -7.70 6.22 -11.09
C ALA A 53 -8.63 5.55 -12.11
N ASN A 54 -8.92 6.25 -13.19
CA ASN A 54 -9.81 5.81 -14.25
C ASN A 54 -9.00 5.18 -15.40
N PRO A 55 -9.50 4.11 -16.04
CA PRO A 55 -8.84 3.53 -17.21
C PRO A 55 -8.88 4.52 -18.39
N VAL A 56 -7.75 4.72 -19.08
CA VAL A 56 -7.66 5.65 -20.23
C VAL A 56 -7.32 4.94 -21.53
N THR A 57 -6.44 3.94 -21.49
CA THR A 57 -6.13 3.11 -22.65
C THR A 57 -6.04 1.65 -22.26
N SER A 58 -6.69 0.78 -23.03
CA SER A 58 -6.47 -0.67 -23.00
C SER A 58 -5.52 -1.03 -24.15
N ASN A 59 -4.27 -1.33 -23.84
CA ASN A 59 -3.33 -1.84 -24.84
C ASN A 59 -3.60 -3.34 -25.01
N LYS A 60 -4.58 -3.69 -25.86
CA LYS A 60 -4.72 -5.08 -26.32
C LYS A 60 -3.36 -5.55 -26.85
N LYS A 61 -2.89 -6.73 -26.41
CA LYS A 61 -1.67 -7.31 -27.00
C LYS A 61 -1.92 -7.50 -28.51
N PRO A 62 -1.05 -7.01 -29.42
CA PRO A 62 -1.29 -7.04 -30.86
C PRO A 62 -1.56 -8.45 -31.43
N THR A 63 -1.11 -9.48 -30.72
CA THR A 63 -1.16 -10.89 -31.13
C THR A 63 -2.33 -11.68 -30.52
N VAL A 64 -3.23 -11.05 -29.76
CA VAL A 64 -4.34 -11.73 -29.08
C VAL A 64 -5.66 -11.04 -29.43
N ALA A 65 -6.64 -11.80 -29.94
CA ALA A 65 -7.92 -11.27 -30.42
C ALA A 65 -8.77 -10.62 -29.31
N ALA A 66 -8.63 -11.09 -28.07
CA ALA A 66 -9.33 -10.61 -26.89
C ALA A 66 -8.34 -10.14 -25.81
N SER A 67 -8.70 -9.07 -25.09
CA SER A 67 -7.98 -8.65 -23.87
C SER A 67 -8.16 -9.69 -22.75
N VAL A 68 -7.32 -9.71 -21.71
CA VAL A 68 -7.56 -10.54 -20.49
C VAL A 68 -8.92 -10.21 -19.87
N TYR A 69 -9.32 -8.94 -19.90
CA TYR A 69 -10.63 -8.45 -19.50
C TYR A 69 -11.78 -9.14 -20.24
N GLU A 70 -11.66 -9.28 -21.55
CA GLU A 70 -12.65 -9.92 -22.41
C GLU A 70 -12.58 -11.46 -22.29
N ALA A 71 -11.38 -12.03 -22.37
CA ALA A 71 -11.15 -13.48 -22.43
C ALA A 71 -11.38 -14.22 -21.10
N VAL A 72 -11.14 -13.56 -19.97
CA VAL A 72 -11.22 -14.18 -18.63
C VAL A 72 -12.42 -13.67 -17.84
N TYR A 73 -12.80 -12.40 -18.02
CA TYR A 73 -13.77 -11.72 -17.15
C TYR A 73 -15.02 -11.22 -17.86
N ASN A 74 -15.07 -11.26 -19.20
CA ASN A 74 -16.19 -10.75 -20.00
C ASN A 74 -16.67 -9.35 -19.55
N SER A 75 -15.73 -8.43 -19.27
CA SER A 75 -16.06 -7.08 -18.77
C SER A 75 -14.99 -6.05 -19.14
N ASP A 76 -15.36 -4.77 -19.12
CA ASP A 76 -14.44 -3.66 -19.39
C ASP A 76 -13.58 -3.28 -18.16
N PRO A 77 -12.42 -2.62 -18.39
CA PRO A 77 -11.67 -1.95 -17.33
C PRO A 77 -12.53 -1.01 -16.48
N LYS A 78 -12.37 -1.12 -15.16
CA LYS A 78 -13.09 -0.30 -14.17
C LYS A 78 -12.12 0.60 -13.42
N PRO A 79 -12.59 1.72 -12.86
CA PRO A 79 -11.78 2.55 -11.97
C PRO A 79 -11.21 1.75 -10.81
N ILE A 80 -10.02 2.13 -10.36
CA ILE A 80 -9.35 1.58 -9.18
C ILE A 80 -9.18 2.66 -8.11
N GLN A 81 -9.26 2.25 -6.85
CA GLN A 81 -8.87 3.09 -5.72
C GLN A 81 -7.38 2.97 -5.48
N VAL A 82 -6.73 4.10 -5.25
CA VAL A 82 -5.29 4.17 -5.03
C VAL A 82 -5.02 4.91 -3.74
N MET A 83 -4.19 4.30 -2.90
CA MET A 83 -3.57 4.93 -1.74
C MET A 83 -2.07 5.02 -2.01
N TYR A 84 -1.52 6.22 -1.98
CA TYR A 84 -0.11 6.50 -2.16
C TYR A 84 0.40 7.27 -0.96
N GLY A 85 1.63 7.01 -0.52
CA GLY A 85 2.20 7.81 0.56
C GLY A 85 3.69 7.64 0.75
N VAL A 86 4.18 8.35 1.76
CA VAL A 86 5.58 8.43 2.14
C VAL A 86 5.68 8.12 3.62
N VAL A 87 6.55 7.17 3.96
CA VAL A 87 6.86 6.82 5.35
C VAL A 87 8.30 7.14 5.67
N LYS A 88 8.52 7.63 6.89
CA LYS A 88 9.83 7.70 7.51
C LYS A 88 10.03 6.43 8.34
N LEU A 89 11.11 5.72 8.05
CA LEU A 89 11.47 4.45 8.65
C LEU A 89 12.70 4.67 9.53
N THR A 90 12.60 4.28 10.80
CA THR A 90 13.73 4.29 11.74
C THR A 90 14.09 2.85 12.07
N ASN A 91 15.31 2.42 11.73
CA ASN A 91 15.78 1.08 12.07
C ASN A 91 16.14 0.97 13.57
N GLU A 92 16.43 -0.25 14.02
CA GLU A 92 16.83 -0.52 15.42
C GLU A 92 18.07 0.28 15.87
N ASN A 93 18.99 0.56 14.94
CA ASN A 93 20.20 1.34 15.19
C ASN A 93 19.94 2.87 15.21
N GLY A 94 18.69 3.30 15.04
CA GLY A 94 18.30 4.71 15.02
C GLY A 94 18.56 5.43 13.69
N SER A 95 19.08 4.76 12.65
CA SER A 95 19.21 5.34 11.31
C SER A 95 17.85 5.54 10.68
N GLN A 96 17.68 6.68 10.01
CA GLN A 96 16.41 7.08 9.42
C GLN A 96 16.52 7.13 7.90
N PHE A 97 15.48 6.66 7.22
CA PHE A 97 15.34 6.79 5.77
C PHE A 97 13.87 6.94 5.40
N THR A 98 13.61 7.40 4.19
CA THR A 98 12.26 7.61 3.67
C THR A 98 11.98 6.62 2.55
N GLU A 99 10.75 6.11 2.51
CA GLU A 99 10.30 5.15 1.51
C GLU A 99 8.89 5.53 1.05
N GLU A 100 8.61 5.37 -0.25
CA GLU A 100 7.26 5.53 -0.78
C GLU A 100 6.51 4.19 -0.71
N PHE A 101 5.20 4.27 -0.51
CA PHE A 101 4.30 3.12 -0.61
C PHE A 101 3.14 3.40 -1.55
N ILE A 102 2.62 2.35 -2.16
CA ILE A 102 1.38 2.39 -2.93
C ILE A 102 0.53 1.16 -2.63
N ARG A 103 -0.79 1.35 -2.67
CA ARG A 103 -1.79 0.30 -2.70
C ARG A 103 -2.83 0.64 -3.75
N VAL A 104 -3.17 -0.32 -4.59
CA VAL A 104 -4.26 -0.24 -5.56
C VAL A 104 -5.32 -1.29 -5.25
N SER A 105 -6.59 -0.99 -5.50
CA SER A 105 -7.69 -1.92 -5.26
C SER A 105 -8.87 -1.69 -6.20
N ASP A 106 -9.54 -2.77 -6.60
CA ASP A 106 -10.82 -2.72 -7.33
C ASP A 106 -12.04 -2.97 -6.42
N GLY A 107 -11.85 -2.89 -5.10
CA GLY A 107 -12.87 -3.16 -4.08
C GLY A 107 -12.95 -4.63 -3.64
N VAL A 108 -12.45 -5.57 -4.45
CA VAL A 108 -12.41 -7.00 -4.12
C VAL A 108 -10.97 -7.47 -3.92
N HIS A 109 -10.08 -7.08 -4.83
CA HIS A 109 -8.67 -7.42 -4.83
C HIS A 109 -7.83 -6.19 -4.54
N SER A 110 -6.59 -6.41 -4.10
CA SER A 110 -5.63 -5.32 -3.96
C SER A 110 -4.20 -5.77 -4.16
N ALA A 111 -3.38 -4.87 -4.69
CA ALA A 111 -1.92 -5.02 -4.77
C ALA A 111 -1.29 -3.84 -4.04
N ARG A 112 -0.19 -4.09 -3.33
CA ARG A 112 0.57 -3.04 -2.64
C ARG A 112 2.05 -3.28 -2.81
N GLY A 113 2.84 -2.22 -2.74
CA GLY A 113 4.29 -2.29 -2.81
C GLY A 113 4.96 -1.07 -2.19
N LEU A 114 6.26 -1.21 -1.94
CA LEU A 114 7.17 -0.14 -1.59
C LEU A 114 8.08 0.17 -2.78
N SER A 115 8.59 1.40 -2.82
CA SER A 115 9.50 1.85 -3.86
C SER A 115 10.72 0.93 -4.04
N ASN A 116 11.09 0.70 -5.30
CA ASN A 116 12.31 0.04 -5.69
C ASN A 116 13.45 1.06 -5.78
N GLY A 117 14.20 1.22 -4.68
CA GLY A 117 15.21 2.26 -4.54
C GLY A 117 14.87 3.14 -3.35
N GLY A 118 15.78 3.20 -2.38
CA GLY A 118 15.61 4.06 -1.22
C GLY A 118 15.95 5.49 -1.61
N GLY A 119 15.07 6.43 -1.29
CA GLY A 119 15.34 7.85 -1.41
C GLY A 119 14.22 8.57 -2.15
N PRO A 120 13.72 9.67 -1.58
CA PRO A 120 12.48 10.26 -2.04
C PRO A 120 12.61 10.88 -3.43
N ILE A 121 11.43 11.12 -4.04
CA ILE A 121 11.21 12.09 -5.11
C ILE A 121 11.95 13.41 -4.86
N TYR A 122 12.18 13.78 -3.61
CA TYR A 122 12.66 15.08 -3.20
C TYR A 122 14.18 15.17 -3.15
N ASN A 123 14.75 16.26 -3.67
CA ASN A 123 16.16 16.56 -3.46
C ASN A 123 16.43 17.04 -2.02
N ALA A 124 17.69 17.31 -1.69
CA ALA A 124 18.10 17.84 -0.38
C ALA A 124 17.43 19.18 0.00
N ASN A 125 16.81 19.88 -0.97
CA ASN A 125 16.08 21.13 -0.77
C ASN A 125 14.55 20.92 -0.71
N ASN A 126 14.08 19.68 -0.52
CA ASN A 126 12.66 19.28 -0.55
C ASN A 126 11.92 19.58 -1.86
N GLN A 127 12.62 19.75 -2.99
CA GLN A 127 11.98 19.96 -4.29
C GLN A 127 11.72 18.63 -4.98
N VAL A 128 10.54 18.49 -5.59
CA VAL A 128 10.15 17.34 -6.42
C VAL A 128 11.15 17.17 -7.57
N ARG A 129 11.86 16.04 -7.61
CA ARG A 129 12.71 15.60 -8.73
C ARG A 129 12.21 14.32 -9.40
N GLY A 130 11.54 13.43 -8.67
CA GLY A 130 11.05 12.15 -9.19
C GLY A 130 9.72 12.26 -9.94
N GLN A 131 9.75 12.11 -11.25
CA GLN A 131 8.53 11.98 -12.04
C GLN A 131 7.99 10.56 -12.06
N ASP A 132 8.82 9.56 -11.77
CA ASP A 132 8.46 8.15 -11.85
C ASP A 132 8.92 7.41 -10.60
N THR A 133 8.01 6.65 -9.98
CA THR A 133 8.36 5.67 -8.95
C THR A 133 7.83 4.31 -9.35
N GLU A 134 8.71 3.31 -9.28
CA GLU A 134 8.36 1.90 -9.39
C GLU A 134 8.23 1.28 -8.01
N PHE A 135 7.07 0.71 -7.73
CA PHE A 135 6.78 -0.02 -6.50
C PHE A 135 6.74 -1.50 -6.79
N VAL A 136 7.51 -2.31 -6.06
CA VAL A 136 7.53 -3.77 -6.26
C VAL A 136 6.62 -4.41 -5.24
N THR A 137 5.71 -5.29 -5.66
CA THR A 137 4.76 -5.93 -4.73
C THR A 137 5.42 -6.89 -3.75
N GLY A 138 6.61 -7.40 -4.12
CA GLY A 138 7.44 -8.22 -3.24
C GLY A 138 8.11 -7.43 -2.11
N LYS A 139 8.11 -6.09 -2.15
CA LYS A 139 8.60 -5.24 -1.06
C LYS A 139 7.41 -4.54 -0.40
N LYS A 140 7.15 -4.76 0.88
CA LYS A 140 5.95 -4.24 1.57
C LYS A 140 6.20 -3.97 3.05
N LEU A 141 5.35 -3.13 3.65
CA LEU A 141 5.24 -3.01 5.10
C LEU A 141 4.31 -4.10 5.65
N GLU A 142 4.77 -4.79 6.69
CA GLU A 142 3.98 -5.75 7.46
C GLU A 142 4.20 -5.49 8.95
N GLY A 143 3.19 -4.92 9.61
CA GLY A 143 3.32 -4.47 11.00
C GLY A 143 4.43 -3.41 11.14
N SER A 144 5.42 -3.70 11.97
CA SER A 144 6.60 -2.88 12.22
C SER A 144 7.80 -3.24 11.33
N SER A 145 7.61 -3.98 10.24
CA SER A 145 8.73 -4.50 9.45
C SER A 145 8.61 -4.16 7.95
N VAL A 146 9.76 -4.02 7.30
CA VAL A 146 9.87 -4.05 5.83
C VAL A 146 10.18 -5.48 5.42
N VAL A 147 9.30 -6.09 4.64
CA VAL A 147 9.48 -7.43 4.08
C VAL A 147 9.84 -7.32 2.61
N LYS A 148 10.84 -8.08 2.18
CA LYS A 148 11.22 -8.32 0.79
C LYS A 148 11.06 -9.82 0.50
N ASP A 149 10.03 -10.19 -0.24
CA ASP A 149 9.80 -11.54 -0.72
C ASP A 149 9.35 -11.48 -2.19
N TYR A 150 10.18 -12.01 -3.09
CA TYR A 150 9.92 -12.03 -4.53
C TYR A 150 9.57 -13.44 -5.05
N SER A 151 9.23 -14.38 -4.15
CA SER A 151 8.84 -15.75 -4.51
C SER A 151 7.62 -15.81 -5.44
N GLU A 152 6.73 -14.82 -5.37
CA GLU A 152 5.56 -14.69 -6.26
C GLU A 152 5.86 -13.93 -7.57
N GLY A 153 7.13 -13.75 -7.89
CA GLY A 153 7.59 -13.01 -9.06
C GLY A 153 7.69 -11.50 -8.83
N TRP A 154 8.09 -10.80 -9.89
CA TRP A 154 8.36 -9.37 -9.88
C TRP A 154 7.25 -8.61 -10.59
N LYS A 155 6.28 -8.15 -9.79
CA LYS A 155 5.16 -7.32 -10.23
C LYS A 155 5.44 -5.89 -9.79
N THR A 156 5.32 -4.95 -10.71
CA THR A 156 5.59 -3.53 -10.45
C THR A 156 4.37 -2.67 -10.74
N ILE A 157 4.11 -1.74 -9.82
CA ILE A 157 3.18 -0.64 -10.01
C ILE A 157 4.05 0.58 -10.29
N ARG A 158 3.91 1.21 -11.45
CA ARG A 158 4.64 2.43 -11.80
C ARG A 158 3.70 3.62 -11.69
N LEU A 159 4.04 4.57 -10.83
CA LEU A 159 3.34 5.85 -10.70
C LEU A 159 4.19 6.93 -11.37
N THR A 160 3.67 7.49 -12.46
CA THR A 160 4.22 8.68 -13.11
C THR A 160 3.45 9.90 -12.61
N ARG A 161 4.15 10.95 -12.19
CA ARG A 161 3.59 12.20 -11.69
C ARG A 161 4.22 13.36 -12.43
N ASN A 162 3.39 14.14 -13.11
CA ASN A 162 3.78 15.40 -13.68
C ASN A 162 3.34 16.54 -12.76
N TRP A 163 4.25 17.46 -12.47
CA TRP A 163 4.03 18.63 -11.63
C TRP A 163 4.46 19.87 -12.40
N ASP A 164 3.85 21.01 -12.11
CA ASP A 164 4.36 22.29 -12.62
C ASP A 164 5.56 22.79 -11.80
N ASP A 165 6.18 23.88 -12.25
CA ASP A 165 7.34 24.51 -11.60
C ASP A 165 7.04 25.02 -10.17
N TYR A 166 5.75 25.10 -9.80
CA TYR A 166 5.28 25.53 -8.49
C TYR A 166 4.89 24.35 -7.59
N GLY A 167 5.05 23.11 -8.05
CA GLY A 167 4.71 21.90 -7.31
C GLY A 167 3.22 21.55 -7.31
N ASN A 168 2.41 22.14 -8.21
CA ASN A 168 1.02 21.76 -8.40
C ASN A 168 0.91 20.49 -9.25
N PRO A 169 -0.01 19.57 -8.93
CA PRO A 169 -0.20 18.35 -9.69
C PRO A 169 -0.78 18.64 -11.08
N GLY A 170 -0.10 18.21 -12.14
CA GLY A 170 -0.56 18.32 -13.53
C GLY A 170 -1.31 17.08 -14.00
N SER A 171 -0.59 15.97 -14.17
CA SER A 171 -1.18 14.70 -14.63
C SER A 171 -0.45 13.52 -14.02
N PHE A 172 -1.19 12.60 -13.39
CA PHE A 172 -0.59 11.38 -12.84
C PHE A 172 -1.14 10.13 -13.53
N THR A 173 -0.25 9.20 -13.81
CA THR A 173 -0.52 7.98 -14.58
C THR A 173 -0.03 6.77 -13.80
N ILE A 174 -0.78 5.68 -13.83
CA ILE A 174 -0.38 4.39 -13.27
C ILE A 174 -0.30 3.35 -14.37
N ARG A 175 0.79 2.58 -14.35
CA ARG A 175 1.01 1.41 -15.21
C ARG A 175 1.46 0.22 -14.37
N PHE A 176 1.26 -0.97 -14.91
CA PHE A 176 1.58 -2.21 -14.23
C PHE A 176 2.42 -3.09 -15.15
N ASN A 177 3.53 -3.62 -14.65
CA ASN A 177 4.35 -4.57 -15.38
C ASN A 177 4.54 -5.84 -14.55
N TRP A 178 4.71 -6.96 -15.24
CA TRP A 178 5.02 -8.23 -14.60
C TRP A 178 6.13 -8.94 -15.38
N ASP A 179 7.36 -8.83 -14.86
CA ASP A 179 8.58 -9.17 -15.61
C ASP A 179 9.17 -10.54 -15.25
N LEU A 180 8.78 -11.16 -14.13
CA LEU A 180 9.31 -12.48 -13.72
C LEU A 180 8.19 -13.50 -13.45
N LYS A 181 8.35 -14.70 -14.02
CA LYS A 181 7.45 -15.88 -13.99
C LYS A 181 7.12 -16.36 -12.57
N GLY A 182 6.29 -15.60 -11.85
CA GLY A 182 5.61 -16.06 -10.65
C GLY A 182 4.36 -16.89 -10.99
N PRO A 183 3.66 -17.42 -9.97
CA PRO A 183 2.36 -18.06 -10.17
C PRO A 183 1.38 -17.08 -10.84
N SER A 184 0.46 -17.61 -11.65
CA SER A 184 -0.58 -16.81 -12.32
C SER A 184 -1.31 -15.92 -11.31
N ASP A 185 -1.32 -14.61 -11.56
CA ASP A 185 -2.08 -13.62 -10.80
C ASP A 185 -3.06 -12.94 -11.74
N PRO A 186 -4.30 -13.45 -11.83
CA PRO A 186 -5.29 -12.94 -12.76
C PRO A 186 -5.64 -11.46 -12.52
N PHE A 187 -5.65 -11.03 -11.25
CA PHE A 187 -5.88 -9.63 -10.89
C PHE A 187 -4.78 -8.73 -11.42
N PHE A 188 -3.51 -9.10 -11.23
CA PHE A 188 -2.40 -8.27 -11.71
C PHE A 188 -2.28 -8.30 -13.24
N GLN A 189 -2.53 -9.45 -13.88
CA GLN A 189 -2.56 -9.57 -15.35
C GLN A 189 -3.54 -8.59 -15.98
N LYS A 190 -4.77 -8.53 -15.45
CA LYS A 190 -5.80 -7.56 -15.85
C LYS A 190 -5.26 -6.12 -15.81
N LEU A 191 -4.51 -5.77 -14.76
CA LEU A 191 -3.96 -4.43 -14.62
C LEU A 191 -2.87 -4.11 -15.66
N THR A 192 -2.06 -5.09 -16.09
CA THR A 192 -0.95 -4.86 -17.04
C THR A 192 -1.38 -4.44 -18.45
N GLU A 193 -2.65 -4.66 -18.82
CA GLU A 193 -3.19 -4.27 -20.12
C GLU A 193 -3.79 -2.86 -20.15
N THR A 194 -3.88 -2.19 -18.99
CA THR A 194 -4.58 -0.91 -18.86
C THR A 194 -3.67 0.17 -18.27
N THR A 195 -3.61 1.32 -18.93
CA THR A 195 -3.07 2.54 -18.32
C THR A 195 -4.18 3.27 -17.59
N TYR A 196 -3.92 3.70 -16.36
CA TYR A 196 -4.87 4.45 -15.55
C TYR A 196 -4.38 5.89 -15.38
N GLN A 197 -5.31 6.83 -15.40
CA GLN A 197 -5.05 8.23 -15.05
C GLN A 197 -5.79 8.57 -13.78
N ILE A 198 -5.11 9.28 -12.89
CA ILE A 198 -5.67 9.69 -11.61
C ILE A 198 -6.62 10.86 -11.82
N ASP A 199 -7.81 10.74 -11.22
CA ASP A 199 -8.77 11.82 -11.10
C ASP A 199 -8.38 12.72 -9.92
N LEU A 200 -7.71 13.82 -10.22
CA LEU A 200 -7.26 14.78 -9.22
C LEU A 200 -8.41 15.43 -8.43
N SER A 201 -9.65 15.42 -8.93
CA SER A 201 -10.81 15.93 -8.18
C SER A 201 -11.15 15.04 -6.97
N THR A 202 -10.79 13.77 -7.04
CA THR A 202 -10.98 12.78 -5.96
C THR A 202 -9.83 12.75 -4.96
N LEU A 203 -8.76 13.53 -5.20
CA LEU A 203 -7.58 13.52 -4.35
C LEU A 203 -7.92 14.03 -2.94
N ARG A 204 -7.64 13.20 -1.95
CA ARG A 204 -7.71 13.53 -0.52
C ARG A 204 -6.36 13.17 0.09
N HIS A 205 -5.79 14.05 0.91
CA HIS A 205 -4.48 13.81 1.49
C HIS A 205 -4.40 14.20 2.96
N ASN A 206 -3.45 13.59 3.66
CA ASN A 206 -3.06 13.92 5.03
C ASN A 206 -1.53 14.04 5.10
N GLY A 207 -1.05 14.87 6.03
CA GLY A 207 0.34 15.25 6.15
C GLY A 207 0.73 16.40 5.22
N GLY A 208 1.95 16.90 5.41
CA GLY A 208 2.48 17.95 4.56
C GLY A 208 2.80 17.39 3.19
N ASN A 209 2.17 17.90 2.13
CA ASN A 209 2.61 17.62 0.77
C ASN A 209 4.05 18.12 0.64
N GLN A 210 5.01 17.20 0.55
CA GLN A 210 6.42 17.56 0.49
C GLN A 210 6.78 18.26 -0.84
N ALA A 211 5.88 18.27 -1.82
CA ALA A 211 6.05 19.03 -3.07
C ALA A 211 6.01 20.56 -2.90
N VAL A 212 5.45 21.08 -1.81
CA VAL A 212 5.12 22.53 -1.68
C VAL A 212 5.77 23.17 -0.43
N LYS A 213 6.75 22.51 0.20
CA LYS A 213 7.46 23.15 1.32
C LYS A 213 8.48 24.16 0.78
N ARG A 214 8.14 25.45 0.87
CA ARG A 214 9.12 26.55 0.88
C ARG A 214 9.97 26.49 2.15
#